data_AF-A0A0E9MQ27-F1
#
_entry.id   AF-A0A0E9MQ27-F1
#
_cell.length_a   1.000
_cell.length_b   1.000
_cell.length_c   1.000
_cell.angle_alpha   90.00
_cell.angle_beta   90.00
_cell.angle_gamma   90.00
#
_symmetry.space_group_name_H-M   'P 1'
#
loop_
_entity.id
_entity.type
_entity.pdbx_description
1 polymer ?
#
loop_
_entity_poly.entity_id
_entity_poly.type
_entity_poly.pdbx_seq_one_letter_code
_entity_poly.pdbx_strand_id
1 'polypeptide(L)'
;MFRKSLPLIGLALALSACGTVNRGMESVHQPVVQRTDYVIDLASSGDRLAPGERDRLEGWFRSIDLAYGDRISVDDPSGSLGVRSDVDSLLGRRGMASVAGAPVTPGAIPPGSVRVVVSRATASVPGCPDWSRSASPEFVGSTMSNYGCASNAALAAMVADPTDLIQGREGAAAGDPAISSKAIRIYRDTAPTGTRGLKTETTSKSGN
;
A
#
# COMPACT_ATOMS: atom_id res chain seq x y z
N MET A 1 -7.90 30.85 -54.42
CA MET A 1 -8.75 31.66 -53.52
C MET A 1 -8.53 31.21 -52.07
N PHE A 2 -7.31 31.35 -51.54
CA PHE A 2 -6.93 30.93 -50.18
C PHE A 2 -6.34 32.14 -49.45
N ARG A 3 -7.18 32.96 -48.81
CA ARG A 3 -6.67 34.18 -48.15
C ARG A 3 -7.55 34.77 -47.04
N LYS A 4 -8.34 33.93 -46.33
CA LYS A 4 -9.19 34.41 -45.23
C LYS A 4 -9.20 33.56 -43.94
N SER A 5 -8.43 32.48 -43.87
CA SER A 5 -8.43 31.57 -42.70
C SER A 5 -7.34 31.85 -41.65
N LEU A 6 -6.42 32.79 -41.93
CA LEU A 6 -5.28 33.09 -41.05
C LEU A 6 -5.62 33.74 -39.68
N PRO A 7 -6.66 34.58 -39.51
CA PRO A 7 -6.86 35.27 -38.23
C PRO A 7 -7.44 34.35 -37.14
N LEU A 8 -8.06 33.23 -37.50
CA LEU A 8 -8.63 32.29 -36.51
C LEU A 8 -7.56 31.47 -35.78
N ILE A 9 -6.41 31.21 -36.41
CA ILE A 9 -5.32 30.42 -35.82
C ILE A 9 -4.59 31.24 -34.74
N GLY A 10 -4.43 32.56 -34.95
CA GLY A 10 -3.75 33.45 -33.99
C GLY A 10 -4.51 33.61 -32.67
N LEU A 11 -5.85 33.60 -32.69
CA LEU A 11 -6.67 33.73 -31.49
C LEU A 11 -6.67 32.44 -30.65
N ALA A 12 -6.58 31.27 -31.28
CA ALA A 12 -6.48 29.99 -30.56
C ALA A 12 -5.15 29.81 -29.82
N LEU A 13 -4.04 30.34 -30.36
CA LEU A 13 -2.72 30.36 -29.71
C LEU A 13 -2.65 31.32 -28.51
N ALA A 14 -3.48 32.36 -28.47
CA ALA A 14 -3.53 33.28 -27.34
C ALA A 14 -4.22 32.68 -26.09
N LEU A 15 -5.07 31.65 -26.26
CA LEU A 15 -5.72 30.96 -25.14
C LEU A 15 -4.90 29.83 -24.53
N SER A 16 -3.83 29.35 -25.18
CA SER A 16 -2.99 28.27 -24.63
C SER A 16 -1.99 28.74 -23.56
N ALA A 17 -1.95 30.03 -23.24
CA ALA A 17 -1.05 30.58 -22.22
C ALA A 17 -1.65 30.52 -20.79
N CYS A 18 -2.92 30.17 -20.64
CA CYS A 18 -3.56 30.01 -19.33
C CYS A 18 -3.36 28.57 -18.82
N GLY A 19 -2.19 28.31 -18.26
CA GLY A 19 -1.96 27.09 -17.48
C GLY A 19 -2.50 27.23 -16.05
N THR A 20 -2.44 26.15 -15.28
CA THR A 20 -2.87 26.12 -13.88
C THR A 20 -2.12 27.18 -13.04
N VAL A 21 -2.87 28.04 -12.35
CA VAL A 21 -2.31 29.05 -11.44
C VAL A 21 -2.52 28.56 -10.02
N ASN A 22 -1.42 28.27 -9.32
CA ASN A 22 -1.42 27.85 -7.93
C ASN A 22 -0.52 28.78 -7.12
N ARG A 23 -1.13 29.78 -6.45
CA ARG A 23 -0.41 30.74 -5.60
C ARG A 23 -0.08 30.19 -4.21
N GLY A 24 -0.52 28.97 -3.89
CA GLY A 24 -0.17 28.28 -2.66
C GLY A 24 1.06 27.41 -2.83
N MET A 25 1.54 26.89 -1.69
CA MET A 25 2.59 25.86 -1.63
C MET A 25 2.01 24.44 -1.57
N GLU A 26 0.70 24.30 -1.79
CA GLU A 26 0.02 23.02 -1.74
C GLU A 26 0.21 22.27 -3.06
N SER A 27 0.44 20.96 -2.98
CA SER A 27 0.51 20.12 -4.18
C SER A 27 -0.88 19.99 -4.80
N VAL A 28 -1.03 20.38 -6.07
CA VAL A 28 -2.24 20.11 -6.85
C VAL A 28 -2.33 18.62 -7.20
N HIS A 29 -1.17 17.98 -7.37
CA HIS A 29 -1.03 16.59 -7.78
C HIS A 29 -1.02 15.66 -6.57
N GLN A 30 -2.21 15.34 -6.07
CA GLN A 30 -2.36 14.47 -4.91
C GLN A 30 -2.43 12.99 -5.32
N PRO A 31 -1.86 12.06 -4.52
CA PRO A 31 -2.06 10.63 -4.72
C PRO A 31 -3.55 10.26 -4.65
N VAL A 32 -4.00 9.51 -5.64
CA VAL A 32 -5.34 8.92 -5.67
C VAL A 32 -5.20 7.42 -5.49
N VAL A 33 -5.97 6.88 -4.55
CA VAL A 33 -5.99 5.45 -4.23
C VAL A 33 -7.22 4.82 -4.86
N GLN A 34 -7.00 3.74 -5.59
CA GLN A 34 -8.06 2.89 -6.13
C GLN A 34 -8.01 1.54 -5.43
N ARG A 35 -9.16 1.10 -4.90
CA ARG A 35 -9.31 -0.21 -4.25
C ARG A 35 -10.30 -1.07 -5.03
N THR A 36 -9.94 -2.33 -5.24
CA THR A 36 -10.80 -3.37 -5.81
C THR A 36 -10.92 -4.51 -4.82
N ASP A 37 -12.15 -4.93 -4.52
CA ASP A 37 -12.44 -5.99 -3.57
C ASP A 37 -12.94 -7.23 -4.34
N TYR A 38 -12.16 -8.32 -4.29
CA TYR A 38 -12.52 -9.61 -4.83
C TYR A 38 -13.10 -10.47 -3.73
N VAL A 39 -14.24 -11.12 -3.99
CA VAL A 39 -14.95 -11.92 -2.99
C VAL A 39 -15.17 -13.34 -3.48
N ILE A 40 -15.08 -14.30 -2.56
CA ILE A 40 -15.53 -15.67 -2.78
C ILE A 40 -16.27 -16.17 -1.56
N ASP A 41 -17.43 -16.77 -1.79
CA ASP A 41 -18.23 -17.43 -0.77
C ASP A 41 -17.94 -18.94 -0.79
N LEU A 42 -17.55 -19.45 0.38
CA LEU A 42 -17.15 -20.83 0.61
C LEU A 42 -18.09 -21.46 1.64
N ALA A 43 -18.52 -22.69 1.41
CA ALA A 43 -19.31 -23.41 2.40
C ALA A 43 -18.47 -23.74 3.65
N SER A 44 -19.08 -23.61 4.83
CA SER A 44 -18.51 -24.09 6.09
C SER A 44 -19.23 -25.35 6.58
N SER A 45 -18.47 -26.23 7.24
CA SER A 45 -18.98 -27.44 7.86
C SER A 45 -18.54 -27.45 9.32
N GLY A 46 -19.42 -26.96 10.20
CA GLY A 46 -19.09 -26.71 11.59
C GLY A 46 -18.09 -25.56 11.72
N ASP A 47 -16.95 -25.81 12.37
CA ASP A 47 -15.89 -24.81 12.61
C ASP A 47 -14.81 -24.79 11.52
N ARG A 48 -15.03 -25.44 10.37
CA ARG A 48 -14.02 -25.56 9.30
C ARG A 48 -14.61 -25.33 7.92
N LEU A 49 -13.74 -25.12 6.94
CA LEU A 49 -14.16 -25.12 5.54
C LEU A 49 -14.72 -26.49 5.15
N ALA A 50 -15.80 -26.50 4.37
CA ALA A 50 -16.38 -27.74 3.88
C ALA A 50 -15.38 -28.51 2.99
N PRO A 51 -15.52 -29.84 2.86
CA PRO A 51 -14.65 -30.63 1.98
C PRO A 51 -14.62 -30.07 0.55
N GLY A 52 -13.42 -29.93 -0.02
CA GLY A 52 -13.20 -29.38 -1.37
C GLY A 52 -13.12 -27.84 -1.45
N GLU A 53 -13.60 -27.09 -0.45
CA GLU A 53 -13.55 -25.61 -0.48
C GLU A 53 -12.12 -25.07 -0.35
N ARG A 54 -11.21 -25.83 0.28
CA ARG A 54 -9.77 -25.49 0.32
C ARG A 54 -9.14 -25.45 -1.08
N ASP A 55 -9.41 -26.46 -1.90
CA ASP A 55 -8.87 -26.55 -3.26
C ASP A 55 -9.50 -25.48 -4.16
N ARG A 56 -10.80 -25.21 -3.97
CA ARG A 56 -11.50 -24.12 -4.66
C ARG A 56 -10.91 -22.75 -4.30
N LEU A 57 -10.65 -22.51 -3.01
CA LEU A 57 -10.02 -21.28 -2.53
C LEU A 57 -8.60 -21.13 -3.09
N GLU A 58 -7.80 -22.19 -3.12
CA GLU A 58 -6.46 -22.16 -3.72
C GLU A 58 -6.49 -21.95 -5.25
N GLY A 59 -7.45 -22.57 -5.94
CA GLY A 59 -7.72 -22.30 -7.36
C GLY A 59 -8.08 -20.84 -7.60
N TRP A 60 -8.94 -20.26 -6.76
CA TRP A 60 -9.33 -18.87 -6.84
C TRP A 60 -8.16 -17.91 -6.57
N PHE A 61 -7.36 -18.16 -5.53
CA PHE A 61 -6.13 -17.38 -5.26
C PHE A 61 -5.17 -17.35 -6.45
N ARG A 62 -5.02 -18.48 -7.16
CA ARG A 62 -4.23 -18.51 -8.41
C ARG A 62 -4.89 -17.72 -9.54
N SER A 63 -6.21 -17.77 -9.65
CA SER A 63 -6.94 -17.08 -10.73
C SER A 63 -6.88 -15.56 -10.63
N ILE A 64 -6.84 -15.01 -9.41
CA ILE A 64 -6.74 -13.57 -9.16
C ILE A 64 -5.29 -13.08 -9.03
N ASP A 65 -4.31 -13.98 -9.22
CA ASP A 65 -2.89 -13.75 -8.99
C ASP A 65 -2.64 -13.10 -7.62
N LEU A 66 -3.06 -13.81 -6.56
CA LEU A 66 -2.90 -13.34 -5.18
C LEU A 66 -1.41 -13.10 -4.89
N ALA A 67 -1.08 -11.86 -4.56
CA ALA A 67 0.30 -11.40 -4.43
C ALA A 67 0.52 -10.62 -3.13
N TYR A 68 1.79 -10.38 -2.83
CA TYR A 68 2.17 -9.48 -1.74
C TYR A 68 1.58 -8.08 -1.96
N GLY A 69 1.04 -7.48 -0.90
CA GLY A 69 0.33 -6.21 -0.94
C GLY A 69 -1.20 -6.35 -0.97
N ASP A 70 -1.72 -7.54 -1.29
CA ASP A 70 -3.15 -7.81 -1.15
C ASP A 70 -3.53 -7.96 0.33
N ARG A 71 -4.66 -7.37 0.71
CA ARG A 71 -5.21 -7.48 2.06
C ARG A 71 -6.33 -8.52 2.08
N ILE A 72 -6.14 -9.58 2.85
CA ILE A 72 -7.09 -10.69 2.93
C ILE A 72 -7.83 -10.67 4.25
N SER A 73 -9.16 -10.63 4.23
CA SER A 73 -9.99 -10.73 5.42
C SER A 73 -11.01 -11.86 5.27
N VAL A 74 -11.37 -12.47 6.39
CA VAL A 74 -12.41 -13.50 6.46
C VAL A 74 -13.63 -12.89 7.15
N ASP A 75 -14.74 -12.82 6.44
CA ASP A 75 -16.04 -12.41 6.95
C ASP A 75 -16.88 -13.65 7.23
N ASP A 76 -16.95 -14.02 8.49
CA ASP A 76 -17.69 -15.18 8.98
C ASP A 76 -18.78 -14.73 9.97
N PRO A 77 -20.06 -14.80 9.58
CA PRO A 77 -21.17 -14.45 10.46
C PRO A 77 -21.24 -15.29 11.74
N SER A 78 -20.67 -16.50 11.74
CA SER A 78 -20.65 -17.40 12.90
C SER A 78 -19.49 -17.14 13.87
N GLY A 79 -18.46 -16.40 13.43
CA GLY A 79 -17.26 -16.12 14.22
C GLY A 79 -16.37 -17.36 14.49
N SER A 80 -16.44 -18.39 13.63
CA SER A 80 -15.63 -19.60 13.74
C SER A 80 -14.14 -19.28 13.56
N LEU A 81 -13.33 -19.67 14.55
CA LEU A 81 -11.87 -19.50 14.47
C LEU A 81 -11.23 -20.56 13.58
N GLY A 82 -11.83 -21.73 13.46
CA GLY A 82 -11.28 -22.81 12.65
C GLY A 82 -11.33 -22.53 11.15
N VAL A 83 -12.38 -21.86 10.63
CA VAL A 83 -12.42 -21.41 9.23
C VAL A 83 -11.31 -20.41 8.96
N ARG A 84 -11.13 -19.43 9.85
CA ARG A 84 -10.03 -18.45 9.72
C ARG A 84 -8.66 -19.14 9.76
N SER A 85 -8.46 -20.10 10.66
CA SER A 85 -7.25 -20.90 10.73
C SER A 85 -6.99 -21.71 9.45
N ASP A 86 -8.05 -22.27 8.85
CA ASP A 86 -7.94 -22.99 7.58
C ASP A 86 -7.52 -22.05 6.44
N VAL A 87 -8.08 -20.83 6.36
CA VAL A 87 -7.66 -19.80 5.40
C VAL A 87 -6.22 -19.34 5.65
N ASP A 88 -5.86 -19.03 6.89
CA ASP A 88 -4.50 -18.62 7.27
C ASP A 88 -3.46 -19.71 6.97
N SER A 89 -3.82 -20.99 7.08
CA SER A 89 -2.93 -22.09 6.71
C SER A 89 -2.59 -22.11 5.21
N LEU A 90 -3.50 -21.66 4.35
CA LEU A 90 -3.30 -21.54 2.90
C LEU A 90 -2.50 -20.27 2.55
N LEU A 91 -2.73 -19.18 3.27
CA LEU A 91 -1.99 -17.92 3.11
C LEU A 91 -0.55 -18.03 3.62
N GLY A 92 -0.33 -18.77 4.72
CA GLY A 92 0.98 -18.94 5.34
C GLY A 92 2.00 -19.60 4.42
N ARG A 93 1.56 -20.46 3.49
CA ARG A 93 2.41 -21.04 2.43
C ARG A 93 3.00 -19.99 1.48
N ARG A 94 2.37 -18.82 1.41
CA ARG A 94 2.78 -17.67 0.60
C ARG A 94 3.36 -16.53 1.46
N GLY A 95 3.59 -16.76 2.75
CA GLY A 95 4.09 -15.74 3.68
C GLY A 95 3.09 -14.63 4.00
N MET A 96 1.79 -14.89 3.80
CA MET A 96 0.70 -13.93 4.04
C MET A 96 -0.17 -14.37 5.23
N ALA A 97 -0.92 -13.43 5.80
CA ALA A 97 -1.84 -13.67 6.91
C ALA A 97 -3.14 -12.88 6.72
N SER A 98 -4.26 -13.40 7.22
CA SER A 98 -5.52 -12.68 7.21
C SER A 98 -5.56 -11.57 8.26
N VAL A 99 -6.14 -10.43 7.89
CA VAL A 99 -6.37 -9.31 8.79
C VAL A 99 -7.74 -9.41 9.44
N ALA A 100 -7.88 -8.82 10.63
CA ALA A 100 -9.18 -8.65 11.26
C ALA A 100 -9.97 -7.50 10.59
N GLY A 101 -11.30 -7.59 10.66
CA GLY A 101 -12.21 -6.60 10.12
C GLY A 101 -12.34 -6.69 8.60
N ALA A 102 -13.35 -7.43 8.14
CA ALA A 102 -13.69 -7.46 6.72
C ALA A 102 -14.30 -6.11 6.29
N PRO A 103 -13.98 -5.63 5.07
CA PRO A 103 -14.65 -4.45 4.54
C PRO A 103 -16.12 -4.78 4.27
N VAL A 104 -16.96 -3.74 4.23
CA VAL A 104 -18.36 -3.90 3.84
C VAL A 104 -18.41 -4.32 2.37
N THR A 105 -18.81 -5.56 2.10
CA THR A 105 -18.97 -6.09 0.75
C THR A 105 -20.44 -6.08 0.32
N PRO A 106 -20.73 -5.89 -0.97
CA PRO A 106 -22.10 -5.96 -1.47
C PRO A 106 -22.65 -7.40 -1.40
N GLY A 107 -23.92 -7.53 -1.00
CA GLY A 107 -24.64 -8.80 -0.93
C GLY A 107 -24.50 -9.52 0.40
N ALA A 108 -25.58 -10.21 0.82
CA ALA A 108 -25.58 -11.00 2.05
C ALA A 108 -24.72 -12.26 1.87
N ILE A 109 -24.08 -12.70 2.95
CA ILE A 109 -23.38 -14.00 2.99
C ILE A 109 -24.44 -15.10 3.13
N PRO A 110 -24.47 -16.10 2.24
CA PRO A 110 -25.41 -17.20 2.35
C PRO A 110 -25.27 -17.95 3.69
N PRO A 111 -26.37 -18.46 4.28
CA PRO A 111 -26.30 -19.26 5.49
C PRO A 111 -25.38 -20.48 5.32
N GLY A 112 -24.57 -20.78 6.35
CA GLY A 112 -23.59 -21.86 6.29
C GLY A 112 -22.42 -21.61 5.35
N SER A 113 -22.17 -20.36 4.98
CA SER A 113 -21.02 -19.94 4.17
C SER A 113 -20.21 -18.86 4.89
N VAL A 114 -18.96 -18.77 4.50
CA VAL A 114 -18.00 -17.75 4.91
C VAL A 114 -17.49 -17.03 3.67
N ARG A 115 -17.33 -15.71 3.76
CA ARG A 115 -16.80 -14.90 2.66
C ARG A 115 -15.34 -14.58 2.90
N VAL A 116 -14.50 -14.94 1.94
CA VAL A 116 -13.11 -14.46 1.90
C VAL A 116 -13.05 -13.26 0.98
N VAL A 117 -12.50 -12.16 1.48
CA VAL A 117 -12.35 -10.90 0.75
C VAL A 117 -10.88 -10.62 0.54
N VAL A 118 -10.49 -10.36 -0.71
CA VAL A 118 -9.16 -9.91 -1.09
C VAL A 118 -9.28 -8.49 -1.62
N SER A 119 -8.78 -7.53 -0.84
CA SER A 119 -8.74 -6.13 -1.19
C SER A 119 -7.37 -5.78 -1.79
N ARG A 120 -7.38 -5.36 -3.04
CA ARG A 120 -6.20 -4.85 -3.74
C ARG A 120 -6.30 -3.34 -3.88
N ALA A 121 -5.32 -2.62 -3.35
CA ALA A 121 -5.23 -1.17 -3.47
C ALA A 121 -4.04 -0.77 -4.34
N THR A 122 -4.19 0.30 -5.11
CA THR A 122 -3.12 0.91 -5.92
C THR A 122 -3.16 2.42 -5.72
N ALA A 123 -2.00 3.07 -5.66
CA ALA A 123 -1.88 4.52 -5.61
C ALA A 123 -1.25 5.03 -6.91
N SER A 124 -1.80 6.10 -7.45
CA SER A 124 -1.20 6.81 -8.58
C SER A 124 -1.50 8.31 -8.48
N VAL A 125 -0.65 9.13 -9.09
CA VAL A 125 -0.89 10.57 -9.17
C VAL A 125 -1.33 10.91 -10.60
N PRO A 126 -2.63 11.12 -10.84
CA PRO A 126 -3.12 11.39 -12.18
C PRO A 126 -2.59 12.74 -12.69
N GLY A 127 -2.32 12.82 -14.00
CA GLY A 127 -1.86 14.04 -14.64
C GLY A 127 -0.34 14.31 -14.52
N CYS A 128 0.42 13.45 -13.85
CA CYS A 128 1.88 13.57 -13.78
C CYS A 128 2.60 12.76 -14.89
N PRO A 129 3.71 13.29 -15.46
CA PRO A 129 4.24 14.63 -15.25
C PRO A 129 3.41 15.72 -15.98
N ASP A 130 3.30 16.91 -15.39
CA ASP A 130 2.54 18.04 -15.95
C ASP A 130 3.46 19.20 -16.37
N TRP A 131 3.75 19.29 -17.67
CA TRP A 131 4.53 20.37 -18.29
C TRP A 131 3.67 21.34 -19.09
N SER A 132 2.38 21.47 -18.77
CA SER A 132 1.47 22.39 -19.45
C SER A 132 1.93 23.85 -19.35
N ARG A 133 2.71 24.21 -18.32
CA ARG A 133 3.37 25.52 -18.20
C ARG A 133 4.86 25.42 -18.49
N SER A 134 5.33 26.27 -19.40
CA SER A 134 6.75 26.45 -19.68
C SER A 134 7.46 27.05 -18.47
N ALA A 135 8.69 26.57 -18.18
CA ALA A 135 9.57 27.18 -17.19
C ALA A 135 10.05 28.56 -17.68
N SER A 136 9.34 29.61 -17.26
CA SER A 136 9.58 31.02 -17.57
C SER A 136 9.53 31.82 -16.27
N PRO A 137 10.10 33.04 -16.20
CA PRO A 137 9.92 33.91 -15.05
C PRO A 137 8.44 34.03 -14.67
N GLU A 138 8.16 33.77 -13.39
CA GLU A 138 6.81 33.74 -12.84
C GLU A 138 6.52 35.06 -12.12
N PHE A 139 5.64 35.87 -12.71
CA PHE A 139 5.30 37.20 -12.21
C PHE A 139 4.03 37.23 -11.36
N VAL A 140 3.24 36.15 -11.34
CA VAL A 140 1.99 36.07 -10.54
C VAL A 140 2.17 35.30 -9.23
N GLY A 141 3.40 34.91 -8.88
CA GLY A 141 3.71 34.22 -7.62
C GLY A 141 3.08 32.84 -7.51
N SER A 142 3.10 32.07 -8.60
CA SER A 142 2.55 30.71 -8.67
C SER A 142 3.64 29.64 -8.58
N THR A 143 3.30 28.47 -8.06
CA THR A 143 4.08 27.24 -8.28
C THR A 143 3.95 26.77 -9.73
N MET A 144 4.90 25.97 -10.20
CA MET A 144 4.89 25.39 -11.55
C MET A 144 3.78 24.34 -11.69
N SER A 145 3.29 24.08 -12.91
CA SER A 145 2.28 23.04 -13.18
C SER A 145 2.70 21.66 -12.68
N ASN A 146 4.00 21.34 -12.71
CA ASN A 146 4.54 20.06 -12.24
C ASN A 146 4.78 20.00 -10.72
N TYR A 147 4.38 21.04 -9.96
CA TYR A 147 4.66 21.12 -8.53
C TYR A 147 3.98 19.97 -7.77
N GLY A 148 4.79 19.19 -7.06
CA GLY A 148 4.36 18.03 -6.30
C GLY A 148 4.34 16.70 -7.06
N CYS A 149 4.48 16.69 -8.40
CA CYS A 149 4.49 15.44 -9.16
C CYS A 149 5.62 14.50 -8.76
N ALA A 150 6.87 14.98 -8.65
CA ALA A 150 8.00 14.12 -8.31
C ALA A 150 7.85 13.48 -6.93
N SER A 151 7.57 14.30 -5.91
CA SER A 151 7.45 13.83 -4.52
C SER A 151 6.25 12.92 -4.32
N ASN A 152 5.08 13.30 -4.84
CA ASN A 152 3.85 12.54 -4.61
C ASN A 152 3.78 11.28 -5.48
N ALA A 153 4.31 11.31 -6.71
CA ALA A 153 4.39 10.11 -7.54
C ALA A 153 5.41 9.11 -6.96
N ALA A 154 6.55 9.60 -6.44
CA ALA A 154 7.49 8.75 -5.73
C ALA A 154 6.86 8.14 -4.47
N LEU A 155 6.14 8.94 -3.68
CA LEU A 155 5.40 8.45 -2.51
C LEU A 155 4.37 7.38 -2.90
N ALA A 156 3.56 7.62 -3.93
CA ALA A 156 2.57 6.67 -4.42
C ALA A 156 3.19 5.36 -4.94
N ALA A 157 4.38 5.43 -5.54
CA ALA A 157 5.08 4.25 -6.06
C ALA A 157 5.83 3.45 -4.97
N MET A 158 6.25 4.11 -3.89
CA MET A 158 7.05 3.48 -2.82
C MET A 158 6.22 3.04 -1.61
N VAL A 159 4.99 3.53 -1.45
CA VAL A 159 4.14 3.16 -0.31
C VAL A 159 3.83 1.66 -0.33
N ALA A 160 4.02 1.00 0.80
CA ALA A 160 3.81 -0.44 0.91
C ALA A 160 2.31 -0.81 0.87
N ASP A 161 1.45 -0.03 1.53
CA ASP A 161 -0.01 -0.14 1.45
C ASP A 161 -0.62 1.20 1.03
N PRO A 162 -1.16 1.29 -0.20
CA PRO A 162 -1.83 2.51 -0.69
C PRO A 162 -2.94 3.04 0.21
N THR A 163 -3.61 2.19 0.99
CA THR A 163 -4.70 2.60 1.89
C THR A 163 -4.21 3.52 3.01
N ASP A 164 -2.92 3.43 3.37
CA ASP A 164 -2.29 4.28 4.37
C ASP A 164 -2.29 5.76 3.96
N LEU A 165 -2.40 6.06 2.67
CA LEU A 165 -2.51 7.44 2.16
C LEU A 165 -3.87 8.09 2.47
N ILE A 166 -4.90 7.31 2.83
CA ILE A 166 -6.23 7.84 3.16
C ILE A 166 -6.41 7.98 4.67
N GLN A 167 -6.16 6.90 5.42
CA GLN A 167 -6.53 6.82 6.85
C GLN A 167 -5.30 6.81 7.77
N GLY A 168 -4.10 6.58 7.23
CA GLY A 168 -2.93 6.24 8.02
C GLY A 168 -3.08 4.91 8.76
N ARG A 169 -1.97 4.37 9.25
CA ARG A 169 -2.05 3.26 10.21
C ARG A 169 -2.23 3.82 11.60
N GLU A 170 -3.21 3.28 12.32
CA GLU A 170 -3.17 3.35 13.77
C GLU A 170 -1.89 2.65 14.24
N GLY A 171 -1.09 3.33 15.05
CA GLY A 171 0.05 2.70 15.68
C GLY A 171 -0.41 1.46 16.44
N ALA A 172 0.37 0.37 16.38
CA ALA A 172 0.11 -0.78 17.24
C ALA A 172 -0.12 -0.27 18.67
N ALA A 173 -1.18 -0.77 19.33
CA ALA A 173 -1.53 -0.41 20.70
C ALA A 173 -0.24 -0.24 21.51
N ALA A 174 -0.02 0.98 22.00
CA ALA A 174 1.22 1.50 22.58
C ALA A 174 2.24 0.41 22.96
N GLY A 175 3.42 0.47 22.32
CA GLY A 175 4.49 -0.54 22.38
C GLY A 175 4.47 -1.45 23.61
N ASP A 176 4.42 -2.76 23.35
CA ASP A 176 4.39 -3.80 24.37
C ASP A 176 5.36 -3.46 25.52
N PRO A 177 4.85 -3.21 26.75
CA PRO A 177 5.69 -2.87 27.89
C PRO A 177 6.73 -3.96 28.18
N ALA A 178 6.48 -5.21 27.78
CA ALA A 178 7.47 -6.29 27.87
C ALA A 178 8.66 -6.07 26.91
N ILE A 179 8.42 -5.58 25.69
CA ILE A 179 9.48 -5.25 24.73
C ILE A 179 10.24 -3.99 25.15
N SER A 180 9.52 -2.96 25.60
CA SER A 180 10.12 -1.72 26.09
C SER A 180 10.98 -1.96 27.34
N SER A 181 10.49 -2.74 28.30
CA SER A 181 11.25 -3.12 29.50
C SER A 181 12.43 -4.05 29.19
N LYS A 182 12.30 -4.94 28.20
CA LYS A 182 13.41 -5.78 27.72
C LYS A 182 14.51 -4.93 27.09
N ALA A 183 14.18 -3.94 26.25
CA ALA A 183 15.17 -3.05 25.65
C ALA A 183 15.92 -2.22 26.72
N ILE A 184 15.19 -1.68 27.71
CA ILE A 184 15.80 -0.95 28.85
C ILE A 184 16.71 -1.87 29.66
N ARG A 185 16.27 -3.11 29.94
CA ARG A 185 17.05 -4.10 30.67
C ARG A 185 18.32 -4.47 29.91
N ILE A 186 18.23 -4.74 28.61
CA ILE A 186 19.40 -5.00 27.77
C ILE A 186 20.35 -3.81 27.80
N TYR A 187 19.87 -2.58 27.65
CA TYR A 187 20.72 -1.40 27.72
C TYR A 187 21.44 -1.25 29.07
N ARG A 188 20.76 -1.56 30.18
CA ARG A 188 21.35 -1.51 31.54
C ARG A 188 22.32 -2.65 31.82
N ASP A 189 21.99 -3.86 31.40
CA ASP A 189 22.74 -5.07 31.74
C ASP A 189 23.88 -5.36 30.74
N THR A 190 23.86 -4.74 29.56
CA THR A 190 24.93 -4.89 28.56
C THR A 190 26.19 -4.20 29.06
N ALA A 191 27.20 -5.00 29.42
CA ALA A 191 28.51 -4.51 29.80
C ALA A 191 29.10 -3.63 28.66
N PRO A 192 29.66 -2.44 28.98
CA PRO A 192 30.28 -1.57 27.98
C PRO A 192 31.30 -2.33 27.15
N THR A 193 31.31 -2.10 25.83
CA THR A 193 32.16 -2.83 24.87
C THR A 193 33.66 -2.66 25.11
N GLY A 194 34.08 -1.67 25.92
CA GLY A 194 35.45 -1.48 26.38
C GLY A 194 35.91 -2.39 27.53
N THR A 195 35.00 -3.11 28.20
CA THR A 195 35.35 -4.01 29.32
C THR A 195 35.85 -5.38 28.86
N ARG A 196 35.67 -5.71 27.57
CA ARG A 196 35.95 -7.05 27.03
C ARG A 196 37.38 -7.22 26.50
N GLY A 197 38.28 -6.27 26.78
CA GLY A 197 39.66 -6.25 26.27
C GLY A 197 39.72 -6.06 24.75
N LEU A 198 40.87 -5.60 24.25
CA LEU A 198 41.12 -5.60 22.80
C LEU A 198 41.25 -7.06 22.34
N LYS A 199 40.55 -7.44 21.26
CA LYS A 199 40.77 -8.74 20.63
C LYS A 199 42.23 -8.80 20.16
N THR A 200 43.01 -9.73 20.71
CA THR A 200 44.36 -10.01 20.23
C THR A 200 44.24 -10.84 18.95
N GLU A 201 44.31 -10.18 17.80
CA GLU A 201 44.44 -10.86 16.51
C GLU A 201 45.85 -11.46 16.42
N THR A 202 45.99 -12.77 16.50
CA THR A 202 47.25 -13.47 16.26
C THR A 202 47.36 -13.85 14.78
N THR A 203 48.08 -13.05 14.00
CA THR A 203 48.57 -13.50 12.68
C THR A 203 49.83 -14.34 12.84
N SER A 204 49.68 -15.58 13.32
CA SER A 204 50.72 -16.59 13.16
C SER A 204 50.35 -17.48 11.98
N LYS A 205 50.58 -16.99 10.76
CA LYS A 205 50.74 -17.88 9.61
C LYS A 205 52.22 -18.02 9.32
N SER A 206 52.82 -19.01 9.97
CA SER A 206 54.06 -19.62 9.52
C SER A 206 53.83 -20.15 8.10
N GLY A 207 54.70 -19.76 7.17
CA GLY A 207 54.71 -20.23 5.79
C GLY A 207 56.06 -19.93 5.16
N ASN A 208 56.73 -21.01 4.72
CA ASN A 208 58.08 -21.11 4.15
C ASN A 208 58.57 -19.93 3.30
#